data_AF-A0A4R3FX86-F1
#
_entry.id   AF-A0A4R3FX86-F1
#
_cell.length_a   1.000
_cell.length_b   1.000
_cell.length_c   1.000
_cell.angle_alpha   90.00
_cell.angle_beta   90.00
_cell.angle_gamma   90.00
#
_symmetry.space_group_name_H-M   'P 1'
#
loop_
_entity.id
_entity.type
_entity.pdbx_description
1 polymer ?
#
loop_
_entity_poly.entity_id
_entity_poly.type
_entity_poly.pdbx_seq_one_letter_code
_entity_poly.pdbx_strand_id
1 'polypeptide(L)'
;MSGLETAIRNALQRSDRANPEIRARIYQSARQALEAGLRKQDITDTDIISGQRQRLEATIRSIEGEERMRLQASVVPPDAGALRPPTRPAAPPQPQPQSQPREVQPPSRSEPVVEAGPAVQGETRREPAFAEHETSDADLDDVRAGPGDHLGVEAPEGEPDAMPAAARSMNFKPERAVVRRKPRKFFSRLLVFCIVVAALGMGAWWVKTSGVLMTAAERDTSVRNPPAHVEAEDYDGNDDSDSSPGTGNSGLATIDPQDTFSNEWIEIFKPTDAQKVAAGGQSKAENVSENEGPAVRITSSASGADGDAVIEVPANVVQQMAGKASTIALTLQATSDTPSQITVECDFQSLGGCGRHRFDVTRLKSDALFQVRLSQASASASAGKLIINSNVDGKGSGVNVYAIRVLPGE
;
A
#
# COMPACT_ATOMS: atom_id res chain seq x y z
N MET A 1 19.67 28.90 16.77
CA MET A 1 18.87 27.68 17.04
C MET A 1 18.72 27.37 18.53
N SER A 2 19.79 27.44 19.35
CA SER A 2 19.74 27.15 20.80
C SER A 2 18.64 27.88 21.60
N GLY A 3 18.28 29.12 21.22
CA GLY A 3 17.22 29.87 21.90
C GLY A 3 15.80 29.28 21.74
N LEU A 4 15.48 28.72 20.56
CA LEU A 4 14.15 28.16 20.29
C LEU A 4 13.98 26.78 20.94
N GLU A 5 15.03 25.96 20.93
CA GLU A 5 15.09 24.70 21.68
C GLU A 5 14.91 24.92 23.19
N THR A 6 15.62 25.92 23.75
CA THR A 6 15.48 26.29 25.16
C THR A 6 14.06 26.75 25.48
N ALA A 7 13.42 27.49 24.58
CA ALA A 7 12.03 27.91 24.73
C ALA A 7 11.05 26.72 24.73
N ILE A 8 11.25 25.72 23.86
CA ILE A 8 10.46 24.49 23.84
C ILE A 8 10.61 23.74 25.17
N ARG A 9 11.85 23.51 25.63
CA ARG A 9 12.10 22.80 26.90
C ARG A 9 11.50 23.52 28.10
N ASN A 10 11.55 24.85 28.12
CA ASN A 10 10.96 25.66 29.18
C ASN A 10 9.42 25.64 29.13
N ALA A 11 8.82 25.73 27.93
CA ALA A 11 7.38 25.59 27.75
C ALA A 11 6.87 24.22 28.21
N LEU A 12 7.59 23.14 27.88
CA LEU A 12 7.33 21.80 28.40
C LEU A 12 7.50 21.76 29.94
N GLN A 13 8.47 22.46 30.52
CA GLN A 13 8.64 22.50 31.99
C GLN A 13 7.47 23.14 32.73
N ARG A 14 6.85 24.17 32.14
CA ARG A 14 5.75 24.91 32.75
C ARG A 14 4.38 24.28 32.50
N SER A 15 4.31 23.24 31.67
CA SER A 15 3.08 22.57 31.27
C SER A 15 3.11 21.09 31.66
N ASP A 16 1.97 20.42 31.50
CA ASP A 16 1.88 19.00 31.78
C ASP A 16 2.59 18.18 30.68
N ARG A 17 3.82 17.73 31.00
CA ARG A 17 4.66 16.92 30.12
C ARG A 17 4.14 15.52 29.90
N ALA A 18 3.32 14.99 30.81
CA ALA A 18 2.78 13.64 30.68
C ALA A 18 1.65 13.59 29.64
N ASN A 19 0.99 14.73 29.39
CA ASN A 19 -0.12 14.82 28.46
C ASN A 19 0.35 15.01 27.00
N PRO A 20 0.10 14.04 26.10
CA PRO A 20 0.55 14.10 24.70
C PRO A 20 -0.09 15.24 23.90
N GLU A 21 -1.32 15.65 24.21
CA GLU A 21 -2.01 16.72 23.49
C GLU A 21 -1.39 18.09 23.76
N ILE A 22 -0.98 18.33 25.01
CA ILE A 22 -0.32 19.57 25.42
C ILE A 22 1.07 19.66 24.77
N ARG A 23 1.83 18.55 24.73
CA ARG A 23 3.12 18.49 24.02
C ARG A 23 2.95 18.77 22.52
N ALA A 24 1.96 18.15 21.87
CA ALA A 24 1.68 18.37 20.45
C ALA A 24 1.37 19.84 20.13
N ARG A 25 0.57 20.51 20.97
CA ARG A 25 0.28 21.95 20.82
C ARG A 25 1.53 22.81 20.95
N ILE A 26 2.43 22.49 21.88
CA ILE A 26 3.70 23.21 22.07
C ILE A 26 4.58 23.07 20.82
N TYR A 27 4.71 21.86 20.26
CA TYR A 27 5.47 21.66 19.02
C TYR A 27 4.87 22.37 17.82
N GLN A 28 3.54 22.37 17.70
CA GLN A 28 2.85 23.12 16.66
C GLN A 28 3.15 24.62 16.78
N SER A 29 3.12 25.17 18.00
CA SER A 29 3.46 26.58 18.24
C SER A 29 4.93 26.89 17.90
N ALA A 30 5.85 25.97 18.16
CA ALA A 30 7.27 26.13 17.83
C ALA A 30 7.53 26.15 16.32
N ARG A 31 6.82 25.32 15.54
CA ARG A 31 6.86 25.35 14.06
C ARG A 31 6.38 26.69 13.52
N GLN A 32 5.26 27.18 14.02
CA GLN A 32 4.72 28.48 13.64
C GLN A 32 5.67 29.63 14.00
N ALA A 33 6.30 29.57 15.18
CA ALA A 33 7.29 30.56 15.62
C ALA A 33 8.55 30.55 14.74
N LEU A 34 9.01 29.37 14.31
CA LEU A 34 10.13 29.26 13.35
C LEU A 34 9.77 29.94 12.03
N GLU A 35 8.60 29.63 11.46
CA GLU A 35 8.17 30.25 10.20
C GLU A 35 7.99 31.77 10.31
N ALA A 36 7.39 32.24 11.41
CA ALA A 36 7.27 33.67 11.67
C ALA A 36 8.64 34.35 11.83
N GLY A 37 9.59 33.68 12.49
CA GLY A 37 10.97 34.14 12.65
C GLY A 37 11.72 34.23 11.32
N LEU A 38 11.61 33.22 10.47
CA LEU A 38 12.22 33.20 9.13
C LEU A 38 11.64 34.28 8.23
N ARG A 39 10.30 34.47 8.24
CA ARG A 39 9.64 35.56 7.52
C ARG A 39 10.10 36.95 8.01
N LYS A 40 10.28 37.13 9.32
CA LYS A 40 10.73 38.41 9.90
C LYS A 40 12.19 38.74 9.55
N GLN A 41 13.01 37.72 9.27
CA GLN A 41 14.40 37.87 8.83
C GLN A 41 14.52 38.02 7.30
N ASP A 42 13.39 38.08 6.59
CA ASP A 42 13.31 38.15 5.12
C ASP A 42 14.05 37.00 4.40
N ILE A 43 14.15 35.86 5.08
CA ILE A 43 14.76 34.65 4.51
C ILE A 43 13.70 33.98 3.63
N THR A 44 13.86 34.13 2.32
CA THR A 44 12.94 33.61 1.30
C THR A 44 13.49 32.41 0.53
N ASP A 45 14.77 32.07 0.73
CA ASP A 45 15.42 30.90 0.14
C ASP A 45 14.77 29.60 0.64
N THR A 46 14.25 28.80 -0.30
CA THR A 46 13.54 27.55 -0.03
C THR A 46 14.43 26.49 0.62
N ASP A 47 15.71 26.46 0.30
CA ASP A 47 16.66 25.46 0.80
C ASP A 47 17.07 25.78 2.24
N ILE A 48 17.20 27.07 2.56
CA ILE A 48 17.44 27.51 3.93
C ILE A 48 16.22 27.25 4.81
N ILE A 49 15.01 27.54 4.32
CA ILE A 49 13.78 27.27 5.07
C ILE A 49 13.61 25.77 5.34
N SER A 50 13.84 24.92 4.32
CA SER A 50 13.72 23.47 4.45
C SER A 50 14.74 22.90 5.44
N GLY A 51 16.01 23.35 5.37
CA GLY A 51 17.05 22.95 6.32
C GLY A 51 16.77 23.39 7.76
N GLN A 52 16.20 24.58 7.97
CA GLN A 52 15.82 25.07 9.31
C GLN A 52 14.64 24.27 9.88
N ARG A 53 13.65 23.92 9.04
CA ARG A 53 12.54 23.03 9.42
C ARG A 53 13.04 21.64 9.82
N GLN A 54 13.90 21.04 9.00
CA GLN A 54 14.47 19.71 9.29
C GLN A 54 15.23 19.70 10.62
N ARG A 55 16.02 20.75 10.92
CA ARG A 55 16.73 20.90 12.20
C ARG A 55 15.76 21.00 13.39
N LEU A 56 14.65 21.73 13.24
CA LEU A 56 13.62 21.80 14.28
C LEU A 56 12.96 20.44 14.52
N GLU A 57 12.59 19.72 13.46
CA GLU A 57 11.99 18.38 13.58
C GLU A 57 12.95 17.36 14.21
N ALA A 58 14.25 17.44 13.90
CA ALA A 58 15.26 16.61 14.55
C ALA A 58 15.32 16.90 16.06
N THR A 59 15.26 18.17 16.45
CA THR A 59 15.26 18.60 17.85
C THR A 59 14.00 18.12 18.59
N ILE A 60 12.82 18.25 17.98
CA ILE A 60 11.55 17.77 18.55
C ILE A 60 11.58 16.24 18.75
N ARG A 61 12.11 15.49 17.76
CA ARG A 61 12.25 14.03 17.88
C ARG A 61 13.16 13.62 19.03
N SER A 62 14.28 14.34 19.22
CA SER A 62 15.19 14.12 20.36
C SER A 62 14.46 14.34 21.69
N ILE A 63 13.76 15.47 21.83
CA ILE A 63 13.00 15.82 23.05
C ILE A 63 11.89 14.78 23.33
N GLU A 64 11.14 14.34 22.32
CA GLU A 64 10.12 13.29 22.51
C GLU A 64 10.72 11.92 22.85
N GLY A 65 11.95 11.63 22.41
CA GLY A 65 12.70 10.46 22.87
C GLY A 65 13.00 10.55 24.37
N GLU A 66 13.57 11.67 24.81
CA GLU A 66 13.88 11.93 26.22
C GLU A 66 12.62 11.86 27.11
N GLU A 67 11.51 12.49 26.68
CA GLU A 67 10.26 12.49 27.44
C GLU A 67 9.62 11.10 27.51
N ARG A 68 9.69 10.29 26.43
CA ARG A 68 9.22 8.89 26.47
C ARG A 68 10.04 8.03 27.44
N MET A 69 11.36 8.17 27.42
CA MET A 69 12.25 7.46 28.35
C MET A 69 11.96 7.85 29.80
N ARG A 70 11.72 9.14 30.09
CA ARG A 70 11.34 9.62 31.43
C ARG A 70 10.01 9.03 31.90
N LEU A 71 9.00 8.98 31.02
CA LEU A 71 7.71 8.39 31.36
C LEU A 71 7.82 6.88 31.60
N GLN A 72 8.61 6.17 30.80
CA GLN A 72 8.88 4.74 31.02
C GLN A 72 9.60 4.50 32.35
N ALA A 73 10.62 5.30 32.67
CA ALA A 73 11.33 5.21 33.95
C ALA A 73 10.44 5.51 35.16
N SER A 74 9.40 6.34 35.00
CA SER A 74 8.43 6.64 36.07
C SER A 74 7.37 5.54 36.25
N VAL A 75 7.18 4.64 35.27
CA VAL A 75 6.21 3.54 35.31
C VAL A 75 6.82 2.26 35.89
N VAL A 76 8.15 2.13 35.93
CA VAL A 76 8.84 1.01 36.58
C VAL A 76 8.83 1.21 38.11
N PRO A 77 8.15 0.34 38.90
CA PRO A 77 8.25 0.38 40.35
C PRO A 77 9.68 0.00 40.79
N PRO A 78 10.20 0.54 41.91
CA PRO A 78 11.55 0.23 42.41
C PRO A 78 11.74 -1.22 42.90
N ASP A 79 10.81 -2.14 42.64
CA ASP A 79 10.86 -3.55 43.07
C ASP A 79 11.16 -4.56 41.94
N ALA A 80 11.56 -4.09 40.76
CA ALA A 80 12.09 -4.97 39.71
C ALA A 80 13.56 -5.41 39.95
N GLY A 81 13.99 -5.44 41.22
CA GLY A 81 15.34 -5.75 41.65
C GLY A 81 15.42 -7.00 42.53
N ALA A 82 14.81 -8.13 42.15
CA ALA A 82 15.08 -9.44 42.78
C ALA A 82 14.55 -10.64 41.98
N LEU A 83 14.89 -10.79 40.70
CA LEU A 83 14.73 -12.09 40.03
C LEU A 83 15.94 -12.97 40.35
N ARG A 84 15.82 -13.71 41.44
CA ARG A 84 16.67 -14.84 41.81
C ARG A 84 16.71 -15.85 40.64
N PRO A 85 17.87 -16.39 40.24
CA PRO A 85 17.92 -17.36 39.14
C PRO A 85 17.11 -18.62 39.50
N PRO A 86 16.41 -19.24 38.54
CA PRO A 86 15.57 -20.39 38.80
C PRO A 86 16.42 -21.58 39.25
N THR A 87 16.17 -22.06 40.47
CA THR A 87 16.77 -23.28 40.98
C THR A 87 16.15 -24.47 40.24
N ARG A 88 16.96 -25.16 39.45
CA ARG A 88 16.59 -26.39 38.72
C ARG A 88 16.11 -27.46 39.74
N PRO A 89 14.91 -28.06 39.61
CA PRO A 89 14.52 -29.18 40.45
C PRO A 89 15.41 -30.40 40.17
N ALA A 90 15.97 -30.99 41.22
CA ALA A 90 16.74 -32.22 41.14
C ALA A 90 15.83 -33.39 40.70
N ALA A 91 16.25 -34.12 39.67
CA ALA A 91 15.60 -35.34 39.22
C ALA A 91 15.84 -36.49 40.23
N PRO A 92 14.89 -37.43 40.41
CA PRO A 92 15.09 -38.60 41.27
C PRO A 92 16.13 -39.57 40.68
N PRO A 93 16.88 -40.32 41.50
CA PRO A 93 17.87 -41.27 41.01
C PRO A 93 17.20 -42.49 40.35
N GLN A 94 17.61 -42.80 39.12
CA GLN A 94 17.23 -44.02 38.41
C GLN A 94 17.94 -45.25 39.02
N PRO A 95 17.24 -46.41 39.18
CA PRO A 95 17.88 -47.67 39.54
C PRO A 95 18.72 -48.24 38.39
N GLN A 96 19.91 -48.74 38.73
CA GLN A 96 20.81 -49.43 37.79
C GLN A 96 20.18 -50.72 37.24
N PRO A 97 20.37 -51.06 35.95
CA PRO A 97 19.93 -52.34 35.41
C PRO A 97 20.90 -53.48 35.78
N GLN A 98 20.37 -54.47 36.48
CA GLN A 98 21.01 -55.77 36.67
C GLN A 98 20.97 -56.59 35.37
N SER A 99 22.06 -57.29 35.14
CA SER A 99 22.33 -58.23 34.05
C SER A 99 21.56 -59.55 34.22
N GLN A 100 20.95 -60.05 33.13
CA GLN A 100 20.77 -61.49 32.81
C GLN A 100 20.11 -61.70 31.42
N PRO A 101 20.11 -62.91 30.81
CA PRO A 101 20.91 -63.17 29.61
C PRO A 101 20.13 -63.54 28.33
N ARG A 102 20.92 -63.56 27.25
CA ARG A 102 20.70 -63.96 25.85
C ARG A 102 19.81 -65.18 25.61
N GLU A 103 18.81 -65.04 24.72
CA GLU A 103 18.22 -66.18 24.00
C GLU A 103 17.84 -65.84 22.53
N VAL A 104 18.60 -66.48 21.63
CA VAL A 104 18.26 -67.08 20.31
C VAL A 104 17.38 -66.31 19.28
N GLN A 105 17.98 -66.04 18.11
CA GLN A 105 17.36 -65.86 16.77
C GLN A 105 17.54 -67.19 15.99
N PRO A 106 16.91 -67.52 14.81
CA PRO A 106 16.23 -66.71 13.76
C PRO A 106 15.04 -67.48 13.06
N PRO A 107 14.69 -67.37 11.74
CA PRO A 107 14.88 -66.35 10.69
C PRO A 107 13.62 -65.96 9.85
N SER A 108 13.75 -64.85 9.11
CA SER A 108 13.27 -64.47 7.77
C SER A 108 12.01 -65.09 7.12
N ARG A 109 11.11 -64.23 6.58
CA ARG A 109 10.44 -64.51 5.30
C ARG A 109 10.01 -63.25 4.54
N SER A 110 10.27 -63.32 3.24
CA SER A 110 10.06 -62.42 2.11
C SER A 110 8.60 -62.15 1.73
N GLU A 111 8.42 -61.11 0.89
CA GLU A 111 7.20 -60.60 0.24
C GLU A 111 6.30 -61.66 -0.44
N PRO A 112 5.05 -61.30 -0.81
CA PRO A 112 4.84 -60.94 -2.22
C PRO A 112 3.80 -59.83 -2.51
N VAL A 113 3.97 -59.31 -3.74
CA VAL A 113 3.10 -58.52 -4.63
C VAL A 113 1.65 -59.02 -4.72
N VAL A 114 0.66 -58.10 -4.75
CA VAL A 114 -0.57 -58.21 -5.57
C VAL A 114 -1.07 -56.82 -6.00
N GLU A 115 -1.38 -56.75 -7.29
CA GLU A 115 -1.93 -55.70 -8.16
C GLU A 115 -3.46 -55.53 -8.01
N ALA A 116 -3.97 -54.30 -8.18
CA ALA A 116 -5.21 -53.94 -8.91
C ALA A 116 -5.80 -52.59 -8.43
N GLY A 117 -6.00 -51.65 -9.37
CA GLY A 117 -6.82 -50.45 -9.19
C GLY A 117 -8.33 -50.76 -9.16
N PRO A 118 -9.18 -49.72 -9.09
CA PRO A 118 -9.52 -49.07 -10.35
C PRO A 118 -9.62 -47.54 -10.30
N ALA A 119 -9.61 -47.01 -11.53
CA ALA A 119 -9.81 -45.63 -11.92
C ALA A 119 -11.21 -45.09 -11.59
N VAL A 120 -11.29 -43.79 -11.32
CA VAL A 120 -12.52 -43.00 -11.40
C VAL A 120 -12.33 -41.95 -12.49
N GLN A 121 -12.96 -42.17 -13.64
CA GLN A 121 -13.18 -41.18 -14.69
C GLN A 121 -14.59 -40.59 -14.53
N GLY A 122 -14.65 -39.26 -14.61
CA GLY A 122 -15.63 -38.50 -15.40
C GLY A 122 -17.10 -38.51 -14.97
N GLU A 123 -17.59 -37.34 -14.56
CA GLU A 123 -18.87 -36.84 -15.10
C GLU A 123 -18.91 -35.31 -15.10
N THR A 124 -19.01 -34.75 -16.30
CA THR A 124 -19.18 -33.33 -16.62
C THR A 124 -20.65 -32.96 -16.45
N ARG A 125 -20.93 -31.91 -15.67
CA ARG A 125 -22.28 -31.37 -15.55
C ARG A 125 -22.62 -30.52 -16.77
N ARG A 126 -23.51 -31.07 -17.57
CA ARG A 126 -24.16 -30.53 -18.77
C ARG A 126 -25.11 -29.37 -18.43
N GLU A 127 -25.08 -28.33 -19.25
CA GLU A 127 -26.14 -27.32 -19.41
C GLU A 127 -27.48 -27.96 -19.82
N PRO A 128 -28.62 -27.34 -19.46
CA PRO A 128 -29.81 -27.41 -20.28
C PRO A 128 -29.92 -26.15 -21.16
N ALA A 129 -29.87 -26.39 -22.47
CA ALA A 129 -30.46 -25.51 -23.47
C ALA A 129 -31.98 -25.45 -23.28
N PHE A 130 -32.55 -24.24 -23.30
CA PHE A 130 -33.95 -24.03 -23.65
C PHE A 130 -34.07 -22.88 -24.64
N ALA A 131 -35.00 -23.09 -25.57
CA ALA A 131 -35.12 -22.45 -26.85
C ALA A 131 -35.77 -21.05 -26.83
N GLU A 132 -35.41 -20.33 -27.87
CA GLU A 132 -36.14 -19.31 -28.65
C GLU A 132 -37.59 -19.00 -28.25
N HIS A 133 -37.84 -17.71 -27.97
CA HIS A 133 -39.06 -17.04 -28.39
C HIS A 133 -38.75 -15.59 -28.78
N GLU A 134 -39.03 -15.27 -30.05
CA GLU A 134 -39.00 -13.93 -30.62
C GLU A 134 -40.26 -13.11 -30.25
N THR A 135 -40.09 -11.79 -30.44
CA THR A 135 -41.08 -10.72 -30.64
C THR A 135 -41.68 -10.04 -29.41
N SER A 136 -41.29 -8.78 -29.20
CA SER A 136 -42.23 -7.66 -29.31
C SER A 136 -41.45 -6.34 -29.37
N ASP A 137 -41.68 -5.61 -30.47
CA ASP A 137 -41.37 -4.19 -30.66
C ASP A 137 -41.88 -3.31 -29.51
N ALA A 138 -41.07 -2.33 -29.12
CA ALA A 138 -41.54 -1.01 -28.69
C ALA A 138 -40.36 -0.01 -28.74
N ASP A 139 -40.33 0.73 -29.85
CA ASP A 139 -39.69 2.03 -30.03
C ASP A 139 -39.85 2.96 -28.82
N LEU A 140 -38.77 3.57 -28.37
CA LEU A 140 -38.74 4.94 -27.85
C LEU A 140 -37.39 5.59 -28.19
N ASP A 141 -37.39 6.14 -29.40
CA ASP A 141 -36.42 7.09 -29.91
C ASP A 141 -36.50 8.44 -29.17
N ASP A 142 -35.35 9.13 -29.19
CA ASP A 142 -35.18 10.59 -29.10
C ASP A 142 -35.44 11.34 -27.77
N VAL A 143 -34.35 11.62 -27.03
CA VAL A 143 -34.20 12.89 -26.31
C VAL A 143 -32.76 13.40 -26.45
N ARG A 144 -32.55 14.33 -27.40
CA ARG A 144 -31.32 15.12 -27.53
C ARG A 144 -31.43 16.45 -26.78
N ALA A 145 -30.40 16.78 -26.00
CA ALA A 145 -30.24 18.09 -25.37
C ALA A 145 -29.60 19.10 -26.34
N GLY A 146 -30.26 20.26 -26.52
CA GLY A 146 -29.75 21.40 -27.29
C GLY A 146 -29.37 22.58 -26.37
N PRO A 147 -28.34 23.38 -26.69
CA PRO A 147 -27.83 24.44 -25.82
C PRO A 147 -28.62 25.75 -25.99
N GLY A 148 -29.15 26.28 -24.88
CA GLY A 148 -29.77 27.61 -24.82
C GLY A 148 -28.81 28.61 -24.20
N ASP A 149 -28.38 29.56 -25.04
CA ASP A 149 -27.53 30.70 -24.73
C ASP A 149 -28.35 31.89 -24.20
N HIS A 150 -27.64 32.87 -23.63
CA HIS A 150 -27.98 34.28 -23.38
C HIS A 150 -29.16 34.69 -22.44
N LEU A 151 -28.80 35.30 -21.30
CA LEU A 151 -29.55 36.43 -20.72
C LEU A 151 -28.60 37.62 -20.51
N GLY A 152 -28.96 38.72 -21.16
CA GLY A 152 -28.23 39.96 -21.25
C GLY A 152 -28.49 40.95 -20.11
N VAL A 153 -27.62 41.94 -20.13
CA VAL A 153 -27.37 43.05 -19.20
C VAL A 153 -28.29 44.26 -19.50
N GLU A 154 -28.51 45.05 -18.46
CA GLU A 154 -29.04 46.43 -18.29
C GLU A 154 -29.48 47.32 -19.48
N ALA A 155 -30.48 48.18 -19.16
CA ALA A 155 -31.09 49.27 -19.93
C ALA A 155 -30.11 50.46 -20.21
N PRO A 156 -30.45 51.53 -21.00
CA PRO A 156 -31.52 52.51 -20.68
C PRO A 156 -32.23 53.25 -21.86
N GLU A 157 -33.35 53.89 -21.49
CA GLU A 157 -33.94 55.21 -21.86
C GLU A 157 -33.98 55.75 -23.31
N GLY A 158 -35.18 56.23 -23.71
CA GLY A 158 -35.39 57.15 -24.84
C GLY A 158 -36.87 57.29 -25.27
N GLU A 159 -37.57 58.31 -24.77
CA GLU A 159 -38.74 58.97 -25.40
C GLU A 159 -38.23 60.08 -26.37
N PRO A 160 -38.95 60.56 -27.42
CA PRO A 160 -40.32 61.08 -27.33
C PRO A 160 -41.25 60.99 -28.58
N ASP A 161 -42.45 61.54 -28.38
CA ASP A 161 -43.40 62.20 -29.31
C ASP A 161 -44.67 61.51 -29.86
N ALA A 162 -45.77 62.27 -29.69
CA ALA A 162 -47.16 62.08 -30.08
C ALA A 162 -47.36 62.27 -31.61
N MET A 163 -48.42 61.87 -32.33
CA MET A 163 -49.86 61.70 -32.10
C MET A 163 -50.49 61.00 -33.37
N PRO A 164 -51.83 60.91 -33.61
CA PRO A 164 -52.57 59.65 -33.62
C PRO A 164 -53.16 59.19 -34.99
N ALA A 165 -53.91 58.08 -34.91
CA ALA A 165 -54.99 57.61 -35.80
C ALA A 165 -54.62 56.61 -36.92
N ALA A 166 -54.94 55.34 -36.66
CA ALA A 166 -55.74 54.53 -37.58
C ALA A 166 -56.29 53.32 -36.82
N ALA A 167 -57.61 53.26 -36.71
CA ALA A 167 -58.34 52.12 -36.21
C ALA A 167 -57.98 50.86 -37.02
N ARG A 168 -57.30 49.91 -36.36
CA ARG A 168 -57.32 48.51 -36.77
C ARG A 168 -57.83 47.69 -35.59
N SER A 169 -59.06 47.24 -35.78
CA SER A 169 -59.76 46.25 -34.99
C SER A 169 -58.92 44.98 -34.86
N MET A 170 -58.40 44.74 -33.66
CA MET A 170 -58.11 43.39 -33.22
C MET A 170 -59.10 43.03 -32.12
N ASN A 171 -60.12 42.29 -32.54
CA ASN A 171 -61.02 41.56 -31.65
C ASN A 171 -60.21 40.48 -30.92
N PHE A 172 -59.52 40.86 -29.84
CA PHE A 172 -59.05 39.89 -28.85
C PHE A 172 -60.21 39.59 -27.89
N LYS A 173 -60.86 38.45 -28.10
CA LYS A 173 -61.67 37.79 -27.09
C LYS A 173 -60.74 37.48 -25.91
N PRO A 174 -60.97 38.00 -24.69
CA PRO A 174 -60.26 37.50 -23.52
C PRO A 174 -60.81 36.12 -23.20
N GLU A 175 -60.24 35.09 -23.83
CA GLU A 175 -60.53 33.71 -23.49
C GLU A 175 -59.96 33.42 -22.10
N ARG A 176 -60.86 33.40 -21.12
CA ARG A 176 -60.74 32.78 -19.81
C ARG A 176 -59.50 33.15 -19.00
N ALA A 177 -59.74 34.08 -18.06
CA ALA A 177 -58.99 34.17 -16.82
C ALA A 177 -58.72 32.77 -16.24
N VAL A 178 -57.47 32.31 -16.35
CA VAL A 178 -57.01 31.11 -15.64
C VAL A 178 -57.09 31.45 -14.16
N VAL A 179 -58.13 30.92 -13.52
CA VAL A 179 -58.33 30.98 -12.07
C VAL A 179 -57.01 30.59 -11.42
N ARG A 180 -56.36 31.54 -10.73
CA ARG A 180 -55.20 31.27 -9.87
C ARG A 180 -55.60 30.14 -8.92
N ARG A 181 -55.17 28.92 -9.22
CA ARG A 181 -55.34 27.79 -8.32
C ARG A 181 -54.53 28.11 -7.07
N LYS A 182 -55.24 28.42 -5.98
CA LYS A 182 -54.67 28.67 -4.66
C LYS A 182 -53.65 27.56 -4.38
N PRO A 183 -52.37 27.87 -4.09
CA PRO A 183 -51.37 26.84 -3.89
C PRO A 183 -51.83 26.00 -2.70
N ARG A 184 -52.11 24.72 -2.94
CA ARG A 184 -52.41 23.77 -1.87
C ARG A 184 -51.11 23.57 -1.08
N LYS A 185 -50.86 24.47 -0.12
CA LYS A 185 -49.73 24.45 0.83
C LYS A 185 -49.63 23.13 1.60
N PHE A 186 -50.65 22.28 1.53
CA PHE A 186 -50.66 20.94 2.11
C PHE A 186 -49.69 19.98 1.41
N PHE A 187 -49.57 19.97 0.08
CA PHE A 187 -48.67 19.04 -0.61
C PHE A 187 -47.19 19.39 -0.42
N SER A 188 -46.86 20.67 -0.39
CA SER A 188 -45.50 21.14 -0.07
C SER A 188 -45.11 20.81 1.38
N ARG A 189 -46.03 20.99 2.33
CA ARG A 189 -45.80 20.60 3.73
C ARG A 189 -45.66 19.09 3.91
N LEU A 190 -46.45 18.30 3.17
CA LEU A 190 -46.35 16.84 3.18
C LEU A 190 -44.98 16.38 2.64
N LEU A 191 -44.50 16.96 1.53
CA LEU A 191 -43.20 16.63 0.95
C LEU A 191 -42.05 16.96 1.91
N VAL A 192 -42.06 18.15 2.52
CA VAL A 192 -41.06 18.53 3.52
C VAL A 192 -41.11 17.58 4.72
N PHE A 193 -42.31 17.22 5.19
CA PHE A 193 -42.46 16.25 6.28
C PHE A 193 -41.88 14.88 5.90
N CYS A 194 -42.16 14.36 4.70
CA CYS A 194 -41.61 13.10 4.23
C CYS A 194 -40.07 13.12 4.16
N ILE A 195 -39.48 14.22 3.69
CA ILE A 195 -38.02 14.38 3.64
C ILE A 195 -37.41 14.37 5.04
N VAL A 196 -38.03 15.09 5.99
CA VAL A 196 -37.56 15.11 7.38
C VAL A 196 -37.64 13.71 8.02
N VAL A 197 -38.74 12.98 7.80
CA VAL A 197 -38.88 11.60 8.28
C VAL A 197 -37.85 10.67 7.64
N ALA A 198 -37.59 10.81 6.34
CA ALA A 198 -36.58 10.02 5.64
C ALA A 198 -35.17 10.31 6.17
N ALA A 199 -34.82 11.58 6.40
CA ALA A 199 -33.52 11.97 6.95
C ALA A 199 -33.32 11.43 8.38
N LEU A 200 -34.35 11.49 9.23
CA LEU A 200 -34.31 10.91 10.57
C LEU A 200 -34.18 9.38 10.52
N GLY A 201 -34.89 8.71 9.61
CA GLY A 201 -34.79 7.27 9.40
C GLY A 201 -33.39 6.86 8.95
N MET A 202 -32.81 7.55 7.97
CA MET A 202 -31.43 7.32 7.52
C MET A 202 -30.41 7.61 8.61
N GLY A 203 -30.59 8.69 9.39
CA GLY A 203 -29.72 9.02 10.51
C GLY A 203 -29.76 7.93 11.61
N ALA A 204 -30.94 7.47 11.99
CA ALA A 204 -31.09 6.38 12.97
C ALA A 204 -30.54 5.05 12.45
N TRP A 205 -30.77 4.73 11.18
CA TRP A 205 -30.22 3.53 10.54
C TRP A 205 -28.69 3.58 10.45
N TRP A 206 -28.13 4.74 10.12
CA TRP A 206 -26.69 4.98 10.10
C TRP A 206 -26.11 4.79 11.50
N VAL A 207 -26.63 5.47 12.54
CA VAL A 207 -26.13 5.30 13.93
C VAL A 207 -26.17 3.85 14.40
N LYS A 208 -27.22 3.10 14.05
CA LYS A 208 -27.32 1.66 14.36
C LYS A 208 -26.23 0.84 13.66
N THR A 209 -25.84 1.20 12.44
CA THR A 209 -24.92 0.43 11.58
C THR A 209 -23.45 0.84 11.77
N SER A 210 -23.18 2.11 12.09
CA SER A 210 -21.82 2.66 12.19
C SER A 210 -21.07 2.26 13.46
N GLY A 211 -21.72 1.54 14.39
CA GLY A 211 -21.12 1.14 15.65
C GLY A 211 -20.67 2.33 16.51
N VAL A 212 -21.22 3.54 16.30
CA VAL A 212 -20.83 4.78 16.99
C VAL A 212 -21.02 4.67 18.51
N LEU A 213 -22.01 3.89 18.95
CA LEU A 213 -22.31 3.63 20.35
C LEU A 213 -21.51 2.47 20.97
N MET A 214 -20.68 1.76 20.18
CA MET A 214 -19.83 0.69 20.72
C MET A 214 -18.72 1.29 21.58
N THR A 215 -18.46 0.67 22.72
CA THR A 215 -17.43 1.10 23.66
C THR A 215 -16.03 0.80 23.10
N ALA A 216 -14.99 1.50 23.59
CA ALA A 216 -13.61 1.32 23.11
C ALA A 216 -13.13 -0.15 23.21
N ALA A 217 -13.64 -0.90 24.20
CA ALA A 217 -13.33 -2.32 24.39
C ALA A 217 -13.98 -3.25 23.35
N GLU A 218 -15.11 -2.86 22.74
CA GLU A 218 -15.79 -3.67 21.70
C GLU A 218 -15.28 -3.37 20.29
N ARG A 219 -14.67 -2.18 20.09
CA ARG A 219 -13.93 -1.87 18.85
C ARG A 219 -12.57 -2.56 18.79
N ASP A 220 -12.07 -3.02 19.93
CA ASP A 220 -10.81 -3.73 20.03
C ASP A 220 -11.05 -5.23 19.77
N THR A 221 -11.43 -5.59 18.54
CA THR A 221 -11.44 -7.00 18.09
C THR A 221 -10.03 -7.46 17.77
N SER A 222 -9.08 -7.16 18.66
CA SER A 222 -7.68 -7.50 18.50
C SER A 222 -7.48 -8.98 18.81
N VAL A 223 -6.89 -9.66 17.83
CA VAL A 223 -5.82 -10.62 18.08
C VAL A 223 -4.99 -10.06 19.24
N ARG A 224 -4.82 -10.82 20.32
CA ARG A 224 -4.06 -10.43 21.52
C ARG A 224 -2.82 -9.65 21.11
N ASN A 225 -2.83 -8.34 21.33
CA ASN A 225 -1.71 -7.45 21.08
C ASN A 225 -0.89 -7.41 22.38
N PRO A 226 0.13 -8.28 22.56
CA PRO A 226 1.04 -8.10 23.67
C PRO A 226 1.67 -6.70 23.56
N PRO A 227 1.93 -6.03 24.70
CA PRO A 227 2.54 -4.70 24.68
C PRO A 227 3.85 -4.77 23.90
N ALA A 228 4.08 -3.89 22.93
CA ALA A 228 5.31 -3.90 22.14
C ALA A 228 6.54 -3.84 23.06
N HIS A 229 7.30 -4.94 23.13
CA HIS A 229 8.63 -4.96 23.74
C HIS A 229 9.64 -4.69 22.63
N VAL A 230 10.57 -3.78 22.90
CA VAL A 230 11.75 -3.57 22.06
C VAL A 230 12.87 -4.30 22.78
N GLU A 231 13.23 -5.49 22.31
CA GLU A 231 14.49 -6.12 22.73
C GLU A 231 15.62 -5.39 22.01
N ALA A 232 16.54 -4.83 22.78
CA ALA A 232 17.78 -4.28 22.25
C ALA A 232 18.70 -5.47 22.00
N GLU A 233 18.71 -5.97 20.77
CA GLU A 233 19.78 -6.89 20.33
C GLU A 233 21.09 -6.10 20.24
N ASP A 234 22.15 -6.68 20.82
CA ASP A 234 23.49 -6.13 20.99
C ASP A 234 24.07 -5.56 19.67
N TYR A 235 24.23 -4.24 19.62
CA TYR A 235 25.04 -3.56 18.62
C TYR A 235 26.34 -3.12 19.27
N ASP A 236 27.36 -3.98 19.22
CA ASP A 236 28.73 -3.62 19.58
C ASP A 236 29.33 -2.77 18.46
N GLY A 237 29.26 -1.45 18.63
CA GLY A 237 29.98 -0.50 17.79
C GLY A 237 31.48 -0.59 18.06
N ASN A 238 32.21 -1.34 17.25
CA ASN A 238 33.66 -1.35 17.29
C ASN A 238 34.20 -0.08 16.60
N ASP A 239 34.50 0.94 17.41
CA ASP A 239 35.30 2.10 17.03
C ASP A 239 36.78 1.67 16.89
N ASP A 240 37.19 1.30 15.67
CA ASP A 240 38.60 1.31 15.29
C ASP A 240 38.82 2.41 14.24
N SER A 241 39.03 3.62 14.75
CA SER A 241 39.64 4.72 14.02
C SER A 241 41.14 4.47 13.93
N ASP A 242 41.64 4.05 12.76
CA ASP A 242 43.03 4.30 12.42
C ASP A 242 43.20 4.74 10.96
N SER A 243 44.18 5.61 10.78
CA SER A 243 44.22 6.63 9.74
C SER A 243 44.99 6.17 8.51
N SER A 244 44.47 6.41 7.30
CA SER A 244 45.31 6.83 6.15
C SER A 244 44.51 7.34 4.94
N PRO A 245 45.10 8.26 4.14
CA PRO A 245 44.39 9.08 3.17
C PRO A 245 44.47 8.48 1.76
N GLY A 246 43.33 8.40 1.06
CA GLY A 246 43.33 8.05 -0.36
C GLY A 246 41.95 7.85 -0.96
N THR A 247 41.47 8.87 -1.66
CA THR A 247 40.50 8.82 -2.78
C THR A 247 39.09 8.28 -2.55
N GLY A 248 38.11 9.19 -2.71
CA GLY A 248 36.75 8.88 -3.13
C GLY A 248 35.74 8.86 -1.99
N ASN A 249 34.87 9.87 -1.94
CA ASN A 249 33.76 9.97 -1.00
C ASN A 249 32.86 8.73 -1.03
N SER A 250 33.12 7.76 -0.16
CA SER A 250 32.15 6.76 0.32
C SER A 250 31.92 7.08 1.79
N GLY A 251 30.81 7.73 2.10
CA GLY A 251 30.55 8.20 3.47
C GLY A 251 29.29 9.04 3.63
N LEU A 252 28.63 9.39 2.54
CA LEU A 252 27.23 9.81 2.56
C LEU A 252 26.58 9.11 1.37
N ALA A 253 26.13 7.87 1.57
CA ALA A 253 25.07 7.35 0.73
C ALA A 253 23.90 8.30 0.94
N THR A 254 23.72 9.23 0.00
CA THR A 254 22.47 9.99 -0.14
C THR A 254 21.37 8.94 -0.10
N ILE A 255 20.60 8.93 0.98
CA ILE A 255 19.38 8.17 1.09
C ILE A 255 18.45 8.81 0.07
N ASP A 256 18.51 8.31 -1.16
CA ASP A 256 17.49 8.58 -2.15
C ASP A 256 16.26 7.78 -1.68
N PRO A 257 15.14 8.44 -1.34
CA PRO A 257 13.91 7.74 -0.99
C PRO A 257 13.35 6.88 -2.14
N GLN A 258 13.96 6.94 -3.34
CA GLN A 258 13.70 6.02 -4.45
C GLN A 258 14.71 4.88 -4.61
N ASP A 259 15.80 4.86 -3.82
CA ASP A 259 16.86 3.86 -3.90
C ASP A 259 17.20 3.32 -2.50
N THR A 260 16.17 2.80 -1.82
CA THR A 260 16.23 2.46 -0.40
C THR A 260 16.64 1.01 -0.17
N PHE A 261 17.89 0.64 -0.47
CA PHE A 261 18.40 -0.71 -0.21
C PHE A 261 19.88 -0.69 0.21
N SER A 262 20.26 -1.47 1.23
CA SER A 262 21.65 -1.61 1.72
C SER A 262 22.56 -2.22 0.64
N ASN A 263 23.89 -2.12 0.80
CA ASN A 263 24.89 -2.72 -0.11
C ASN A 263 24.82 -4.27 -0.22
N GLU A 264 23.89 -4.90 0.50
CA GLU A 264 23.69 -6.36 0.52
C GLU A 264 22.74 -6.83 -0.60
N TRP A 265 22.02 -5.91 -1.24
CA TRP A 265 21.10 -6.24 -2.32
C TRP A 265 21.86 -6.46 -3.64
N ILE A 266 21.67 -7.63 -4.22
CA ILE A 266 22.26 -8.00 -5.50
C ILE A 266 21.31 -7.56 -6.60
N GLU A 267 21.78 -6.66 -7.46
CA GLU A 267 21.01 -6.19 -8.61
C GLU A 267 21.07 -7.19 -9.78
N ILE A 268 19.88 -7.64 -10.21
CA ILE A 268 19.73 -8.60 -11.31
C ILE A 268 19.30 -7.88 -12.60
N PHE A 269 18.54 -6.80 -12.47
CA PHE A 269 17.94 -6.09 -13.59
C PHE A 269 18.03 -4.59 -13.42
N LYS A 270 18.49 -3.91 -14.47
CA LYS A 270 18.60 -2.45 -14.57
C LYS A 270 17.52 -1.85 -15.45
N PRO A 271 17.19 -0.56 -15.29
CA PRO A 271 16.15 0.10 -16.08
C PRO A 271 16.48 0.22 -17.59
N THR A 272 17.70 -0.11 -18.01
CA THR A 272 18.14 -0.10 -19.42
C THR A 272 18.23 -1.50 -20.04
N ASP A 273 17.90 -2.55 -19.28
CA ASP A 273 18.12 -3.95 -19.64
C ASP A 273 16.96 -4.58 -20.43
N ALA A 274 16.16 -3.81 -21.19
CA ALA A 274 15.05 -4.37 -21.98
C ALA A 274 15.48 -5.53 -22.88
N GLN A 275 16.71 -5.50 -23.42
CA GLN A 275 17.27 -6.56 -24.27
C GLN A 275 17.50 -7.89 -23.52
N LYS A 276 17.57 -7.88 -22.18
CA LYS A 276 17.69 -9.09 -21.35
C LYS A 276 16.34 -9.72 -21.04
N VAL A 277 15.24 -9.06 -21.43
CA VAL A 277 13.89 -9.58 -21.24
C VAL A 277 13.50 -10.42 -22.46
N ALA A 278 13.38 -11.72 -22.27
CA ALA A 278 12.79 -12.61 -23.26
C ALA A 278 11.26 -12.50 -23.18
N ALA A 279 10.68 -11.65 -24.04
CA ALA A 279 9.24 -11.47 -24.15
C ALA A 279 8.59 -12.59 -24.99
N GLY A 280 7.47 -13.13 -24.51
CA GLY A 280 6.62 -14.05 -25.26
C GLY A 280 5.94 -13.38 -26.47
N GLY A 281 5.29 -14.19 -27.32
CA GLY A 281 4.71 -13.71 -28.60
C GLY A 281 3.57 -12.69 -28.46
N GLN A 282 3.03 -12.52 -27.26
CA GLN A 282 2.00 -11.56 -26.85
C GLN A 282 2.48 -10.69 -25.67
N SER A 283 3.80 -10.48 -25.58
CA SER A 283 4.46 -9.62 -24.60
C SER A 283 5.43 -8.67 -25.30
N LYS A 284 5.64 -7.49 -24.73
CA LYS A 284 6.62 -6.52 -25.20
C LYS A 284 7.42 -5.99 -24.03
N ALA A 285 8.73 -5.82 -24.24
CA ALA A 285 9.64 -5.19 -23.30
C ALA A 285 10.43 -4.09 -24.02
N GLU A 286 10.27 -2.84 -23.58
CA GLU A 286 10.83 -1.67 -24.25
C GLU A 286 11.51 -0.75 -23.25
N ASN A 287 12.69 -0.22 -23.58
CA ASN A 287 13.31 0.83 -22.77
C ASN A 287 12.51 2.12 -22.96
N VAL A 288 12.01 2.68 -21.87
CA VAL A 288 11.27 3.94 -21.83
C VAL A 288 11.93 4.92 -20.86
N SER A 289 11.67 6.20 -21.05
CA SER A 289 12.07 7.24 -20.10
C SER A 289 10.81 7.88 -19.55
N GLU A 290 10.63 7.77 -18.24
CA GLU A 290 9.53 8.36 -17.50
C GLU A 290 10.02 9.55 -16.66
N ASN A 291 9.09 10.27 -16.04
CA ASN A 291 9.42 11.36 -15.12
C ASN A 291 10.29 10.91 -13.94
N GLU A 292 10.17 9.65 -13.52
CA GLU A 292 10.93 9.04 -12.41
C GLU A 292 12.22 8.32 -12.89
N GLY A 293 12.63 8.57 -14.13
CA GLY A 293 13.86 8.04 -14.72
C GLY A 293 13.63 6.98 -15.80
N PRO A 294 14.71 6.38 -16.32
CA PRO A 294 14.61 5.28 -17.26
C PRO A 294 13.94 4.07 -16.61
N ALA A 295 13.20 3.28 -17.40
CA ALA A 295 12.59 2.03 -16.99
C ALA A 295 12.44 1.09 -18.18
N VAL A 296 12.20 -0.20 -17.89
CA VAL A 296 11.75 -1.15 -18.91
C VAL A 296 10.25 -1.32 -18.78
N ARG A 297 9.51 -0.93 -19.82
CA ARG A 297 8.07 -1.13 -19.88
C ARG A 297 7.77 -2.53 -20.37
N ILE A 298 7.07 -3.31 -19.54
CA ILE A 298 6.52 -4.61 -19.89
C ILE A 298 5.04 -4.45 -20.18
N THR A 299 4.59 -4.88 -21.36
CA THR A 299 3.18 -4.87 -21.76
C THR A 299 2.79 -6.23 -22.30
N SER A 300 1.86 -6.91 -21.62
CA SER A 300 1.34 -8.22 -21.97
C SER A 300 -0.05 -8.05 -22.59
N SER A 301 -0.36 -8.72 -23.70
CA SER A 301 -1.71 -8.77 -24.29
C SER A 301 -2.43 -10.10 -24.03
N ALA A 302 -1.77 -11.08 -23.41
CA ALA A 302 -2.34 -12.37 -23.02
C ALA A 302 -2.01 -12.70 -21.55
N SER A 303 -2.89 -13.42 -20.86
CA SER A 303 -2.71 -13.81 -19.45
C SER A 303 -2.00 -15.17 -19.27
N GLY A 304 -1.61 -15.82 -20.37
CA GLY A 304 -0.86 -17.09 -20.37
C GLY A 304 0.59 -16.90 -20.82
N ALA A 305 1.28 -18.01 -21.08
CA ALA A 305 2.71 -18.04 -21.39
C ALA A 305 3.15 -17.11 -22.54
N ASP A 306 2.29 -16.90 -23.54
CA ASP A 306 2.59 -15.97 -24.65
C ASP A 306 2.71 -14.51 -24.18
N GLY A 307 2.05 -14.14 -23.07
CA GLY A 307 2.11 -12.81 -22.48
C GLY A 307 3.22 -12.62 -21.45
N ASP A 308 4.05 -13.63 -21.24
CA ASP A 308 5.08 -13.59 -20.21
C ASP A 308 6.31 -12.81 -20.66
N ALA A 309 6.91 -12.08 -19.73
CA ALA A 309 8.21 -11.43 -19.88
C ALA A 309 9.20 -12.13 -18.94
N VAL A 310 10.18 -12.81 -19.51
CA VAL A 310 11.13 -13.64 -18.77
C VAL A 310 12.45 -12.89 -18.59
N ILE A 311 12.83 -12.67 -17.34
CA ILE A 311 14.12 -12.09 -16.94
C ILE A 311 15.00 -13.21 -16.40
N GLU A 312 16.22 -13.33 -16.91
CA GLU A 312 17.19 -14.31 -16.43
C GLU A 312 17.79 -13.86 -15.08
N VAL A 313 17.78 -14.76 -14.10
CA VAL A 313 18.47 -14.60 -12.82
C VAL A 313 19.81 -15.32 -12.89
N PRO A 314 20.95 -14.61 -12.82
CA PRO A 314 22.27 -15.22 -12.97
C PRO A 314 22.53 -16.36 -11.98
N ALA A 315 23.24 -17.39 -12.43
CA ALA A 315 23.53 -18.59 -11.64
C ALA A 315 24.22 -18.30 -10.30
N ASN A 316 25.11 -17.30 -10.25
CA ASN A 316 25.77 -16.88 -9.02
C ASN A 316 24.80 -16.31 -7.98
N VAL A 317 23.72 -15.67 -8.40
CA VAL A 317 22.69 -15.14 -7.49
C VAL A 317 21.80 -16.28 -6.99
N VAL A 318 21.38 -17.16 -7.89
CA VAL A 318 20.60 -18.36 -7.54
C VAL A 318 21.37 -19.24 -6.54
N GLN A 319 22.68 -19.40 -6.73
CA GLN A 319 23.55 -20.14 -5.81
C GLN A 319 23.62 -19.53 -4.41
N GLN A 320 23.63 -18.19 -4.31
CA GLN A 320 23.65 -17.50 -3.02
C GLN A 320 22.31 -17.60 -2.27
N MET A 321 21.20 -17.72 -3.00
CA MET A 321 19.86 -17.94 -2.42
C MET A 321 19.60 -19.40 -2.02
N ALA A 322 20.40 -20.35 -2.51
CA ALA A 322 20.13 -21.78 -2.37
C ALA A 322 20.18 -22.24 -0.90
N GLY A 323 19.15 -22.95 -0.47
CA GLY A 323 19.00 -23.39 0.92
C GLY A 323 18.67 -22.27 1.93
N LYS A 324 18.47 -21.03 1.45
CA LYS A 324 18.19 -19.86 2.29
C LYS A 324 16.82 -19.26 2.01
N ALA A 325 16.26 -18.56 3.00
CA ALA A 325 15.09 -17.71 2.81
C ALA A 325 15.55 -16.34 2.28
N SER A 326 15.39 -16.11 0.98
CA SER A 326 15.85 -14.89 0.30
C SER A 326 14.67 -13.98 -0.03
N THR A 327 14.90 -12.67 -0.10
CA THR A 327 13.87 -11.69 -0.46
C THR A 327 14.13 -11.14 -1.85
N ILE A 328 13.11 -11.10 -2.69
CA ILE A 328 13.16 -10.48 -4.01
C ILE A 328 12.37 -9.18 -3.95
N ALA A 329 12.93 -8.10 -4.47
CA ALA A 329 12.29 -6.80 -4.60
C ALA A 329 12.21 -6.38 -6.07
N LEU A 330 11.03 -5.93 -6.50
CA LEU A 330 10.79 -5.34 -7.81
C LEU A 330 10.30 -3.92 -7.63
N THR A 331 11.03 -2.95 -8.17
CA THR A 331 10.61 -1.55 -8.18
C THR A 331 9.76 -1.28 -9.41
N LEU A 332 8.47 -0.98 -9.21
CA LEU A 332 7.44 -0.99 -10.24
C LEU A 332 6.60 0.28 -10.24
N GLN A 333 6.07 0.64 -11.41
CA GLN A 333 5.08 1.70 -11.58
C GLN A 333 4.10 1.34 -12.71
N ALA A 334 2.81 1.57 -12.51
CA ALA A 334 1.80 1.36 -13.54
C ALA A 334 1.88 2.44 -14.62
N THR A 335 1.60 2.06 -15.87
CA THR A 335 1.58 3.04 -16.98
C THR A 335 0.25 3.80 -17.08
N SER A 336 -0.80 3.33 -16.39
CA SER A 336 -2.16 3.87 -16.46
C SER A 336 -2.58 4.51 -15.13
N ASP A 337 -3.54 5.44 -15.12
CA ASP A 337 -4.03 6.06 -13.87
C ASP A 337 -4.73 5.08 -12.94
N THR A 338 -5.21 3.95 -13.49
CA THR A 338 -5.77 2.86 -12.70
C THR A 338 -4.67 1.88 -12.26
N PRO A 339 -4.72 1.36 -11.02
CA PRO A 339 -3.80 0.31 -10.61
C PRO A 339 -3.87 -0.90 -11.55
N SER A 340 -2.70 -1.42 -11.93
CA SER A 340 -2.55 -2.60 -12.79
C SER A 340 -2.18 -3.80 -11.94
N GLN A 341 -2.81 -4.95 -12.18
CA GLN A 341 -2.43 -6.20 -11.54
C GLN A 341 -1.39 -6.94 -12.37
N ILE A 342 -0.31 -7.35 -11.71
CA ILE A 342 0.72 -8.17 -12.32
C ILE A 342 0.88 -9.49 -11.58
N THR A 343 1.36 -10.51 -12.28
CA THR A 343 1.84 -11.75 -11.67
C THR A 343 3.34 -11.88 -11.83
N VAL A 344 3.99 -12.38 -10.77
CA VAL A 344 5.41 -12.71 -10.76
C VAL A 344 5.55 -14.18 -10.37
N GLU A 345 6.24 -14.94 -11.22
CA GLU A 345 6.58 -16.34 -11.02
C GLU A 345 8.09 -16.53 -11.09
N CYS A 346 8.60 -17.58 -10.44
CA CYS A 346 10.01 -17.92 -10.47
C CYS A 346 10.19 -19.37 -10.89
N ASP A 347 11.15 -19.61 -11.78
CA ASP A 347 11.61 -20.93 -12.19
C ASP A 347 13.13 -21.01 -12.00
N PHE A 348 13.56 -21.61 -10.90
CA PHE A 348 14.96 -21.89 -10.59
C PHE A 348 15.31 -23.37 -10.86
N GLN A 349 14.58 -24.02 -11.76
CA GLN A 349 14.79 -25.40 -12.17
C GLN A 349 14.79 -26.38 -10.98
N SER A 350 15.92 -27.05 -10.73
CA SER A 350 16.11 -28.03 -9.65
C SER A 350 15.96 -27.43 -8.25
N LEU A 351 16.10 -26.10 -8.13
CA LEU A 351 15.97 -25.39 -6.86
C LEU A 351 14.53 -25.01 -6.51
N GLY A 352 13.60 -25.22 -7.45
CA GLY A 352 12.18 -24.96 -7.30
C GLY A 352 11.76 -23.58 -7.82
N GLY A 353 10.60 -23.12 -7.38
CA GLY A 353 10.01 -21.84 -7.77
C GLY A 353 9.36 -21.13 -6.58
N CYS A 354 8.92 -19.90 -6.79
CA CYS A 354 8.24 -19.10 -5.76
C CYS A 354 6.71 -19.24 -5.81
N GLY A 355 6.17 -20.00 -6.76
CA GLY A 355 4.74 -19.97 -7.09
C GLY A 355 4.38 -18.66 -7.79
N ARG A 356 3.09 -18.36 -7.86
CA ARG A 356 2.56 -17.17 -8.53
C ARG A 356 2.18 -16.10 -7.52
N HIS A 357 3.00 -15.06 -7.42
CA HIS A 357 2.71 -13.87 -6.64
C HIS A 357 1.90 -12.88 -7.45
N ARG A 358 0.95 -12.18 -6.82
CA ARG A 358 0.15 -11.13 -7.44
C ARG A 358 0.40 -9.81 -6.72
N PHE A 359 0.60 -8.75 -7.49
CA PHE A 359 0.82 -7.41 -6.96
C PHE A 359 -0.09 -6.41 -7.66
N ASP A 360 -0.62 -5.47 -6.89
CA ASP A 360 -1.29 -4.28 -7.40
C ASP A 360 -0.24 -3.17 -7.56
N VAL A 361 0.03 -2.77 -8.80
CA VAL A 361 0.99 -1.71 -9.11
C VAL A 361 0.24 -0.41 -9.32
N THR A 362 0.67 0.66 -8.65
CA THR A 362 0.03 1.98 -8.74
C THR A 362 0.87 2.95 -9.59
N ARG A 363 0.37 4.17 -9.81
CA ARG A 363 1.13 5.24 -10.47
C ARG A 363 2.29 5.80 -9.67
N LEU A 364 2.38 5.46 -8.38
CA LEU A 364 3.53 5.79 -7.57
C LEU A 364 4.55 4.65 -7.67
N LYS A 365 5.81 4.98 -7.99
CA LYS A 365 6.90 4.02 -7.93
C LYS A 365 7.01 3.45 -6.53
N SER A 366 6.93 2.13 -6.45
CA SER A 366 6.88 1.37 -5.20
C SER A 366 7.52 0.00 -5.40
N ASP A 367 7.98 -0.57 -4.29
CA ASP A 367 8.61 -1.88 -4.28
C ASP A 367 7.60 -2.98 -3.95
N ALA A 368 7.55 -3.99 -4.82
CA ALA A 368 6.90 -5.26 -4.54
C ALA A 368 7.93 -6.23 -3.98
N LEU A 369 7.76 -6.62 -2.72
CA LEU A 369 8.66 -7.55 -2.04
C LEU A 369 7.98 -8.89 -1.76
N PHE A 370 8.72 -9.98 -1.95
CA PHE A 370 8.29 -11.31 -1.53
C PHE A 370 9.48 -12.19 -1.15
N GLN A 371 9.23 -13.14 -0.26
CA GLN A 371 10.24 -14.11 0.15
C GLN A 371 10.15 -15.37 -0.68
N VAL A 372 11.31 -15.92 -1.01
CA VAL A 372 11.48 -17.20 -1.69
C VAL A 372 12.33 -18.13 -0.84
N ARG A 373 11.99 -19.42 -0.85
CA ARG A 373 12.78 -20.47 -0.21
C ARG A 373 13.19 -21.46 -1.27
N LEU A 374 14.49 -21.50 -1.56
CA LEU A 374 15.05 -22.45 -2.51
C LEU A 374 15.49 -23.71 -1.80
N SER A 375 15.40 -24.86 -2.48
CA SER A 375 16.02 -26.08 -1.98
C SER A 375 17.55 -25.94 -1.94
N GLN A 376 18.22 -26.85 -1.24
CA GLN A 376 19.68 -26.81 -1.15
C GLN A 376 20.32 -27.00 -2.53
N ALA A 377 21.35 -26.20 -2.84
CA ALA A 377 22.09 -26.29 -4.10
C ALA A 377 22.71 -27.68 -4.26
N SER A 378 22.42 -28.34 -5.37
CA SER A 378 23.32 -29.35 -5.91
C SER A 378 24.54 -28.65 -6.54
N ALA A 379 25.63 -29.37 -6.79
CA ALA A 379 26.93 -28.81 -7.19
C ALA A 379 26.95 -28.00 -8.51
N SER A 380 25.80 -27.81 -9.18
CA SER A 380 25.66 -26.97 -10.36
C SER A 380 24.32 -26.21 -10.32
N ALA A 381 24.31 -25.05 -9.67
CA ALA A 381 23.20 -24.11 -9.77
C ALA A 381 23.23 -23.47 -11.17
N SER A 382 22.14 -23.61 -11.92
CA SER A 382 21.95 -22.96 -13.21
C SER A 382 21.37 -21.56 -13.05
N ALA A 383 21.35 -20.78 -14.13
CA ALA A 383 20.55 -19.57 -14.18
C ALA A 383 19.07 -19.90 -13.95
N GLY A 384 18.40 -19.01 -13.23
CA GLY A 384 16.96 -19.06 -12.99
C GLY A 384 16.21 -18.08 -13.89
N LYS A 385 14.89 -18.09 -13.77
CA LYS A 385 14.00 -17.20 -14.51
C LYS A 385 13.02 -16.54 -13.54
N LEU A 386 12.85 -15.24 -13.69
CA LEU A 386 11.76 -14.48 -13.13
C LEU A 386 10.79 -14.13 -14.26
N ILE A 387 9.53 -14.50 -14.10
CA ILE A 387 8.52 -14.43 -15.14
C ILE A 387 7.47 -13.41 -14.69
N ILE A 388 7.28 -12.35 -15.48
CA ILE A 388 6.34 -11.28 -15.18
C ILE A 388 5.24 -11.27 -16.24
N ASN A 389 3.98 -11.23 -15.82
CA ASN A 389 2.84 -11.02 -16.72
C ASN A 389 1.99 -9.86 -16.22
N SER A 390 1.72 -8.89 -17.10
CA SER A 390 1.00 -7.66 -16.77
C SER A 390 -0.48 -7.68 -17.14
N ASN A 391 -0.97 -8.74 -17.80
CA ASN A 391 -2.35 -8.85 -18.27
C ASN A 391 -3.21 -9.75 -17.38
N VAL A 392 -3.10 -9.59 -16.06
CA VAL A 392 -3.87 -10.41 -15.11
C VAL A 392 -5.36 -10.07 -15.16
N ASP A 393 -5.68 -8.80 -15.42
CA ASP A 393 -7.05 -8.29 -15.47
C ASP A 393 -7.66 -8.24 -16.89
N GLY A 394 -6.92 -8.72 -17.90
CA GLY A 394 -7.35 -8.75 -19.29
C GLY A 394 -7.35 -7.39 -20.00
N LYS A 395 -6.85 -6.32 -19.36
CA LYS A 395 -6.88 -4.96 -19.93
C LYS A 395 -5.64 -4.61 -20.76
N GLY A 396 -4.61 -5.45 -20.74
CA GLY A 396 -3.35 -5.21 -21.45
C GLY A 396 -2.57 -4.00 -20.92
N SER A 397 -2.73 -3.69 -19.62
CA SER A 397 -2.08 -2.55 -18.99
C SER A 397 -0.59 -2.79 -18.82
N GLY A 398 0.24 -1.83 -19.21
CA GLY A 398 1.68 -1.91 -19.03
C GLY A 398 2.12 -1.66 -17.59
N VAL A 399 3.31 -2.17 -17.26
CA VAL A 399 4.05 -1.87 -16.04
C VAL A 399 5.47 -1.44 -16.38
N ASN A 400 5.95 -0.36 -15.78
CA ASN A 400 7.34 0.09 -15.84
C ASN A 400 8.12 -0.59 -14.71
N VAL A 401 9.20 -1.28 -15.06
CA VAL A 401 10.13 -1.93 -14.15
C VAL A 401 11.41 -1.11 -14.07
N TYR A 402 11.74 -0.62 -12.88
CA TYR A 402 12.92 0.20 -12.64
C TYR A 402 14.12 -0.63 -12.17
N ALA A 403 13.88 -1.63 -11.33
CA ALA A 403 14.93 -2.50 -10.82
C ALA A 403 14.35 -3.85 -10.36
N ILE A 404 15.18 -4.89 -10.43
CA ILE A 404 14.93 -6.18 -9.77
C ILE A 404 16.16 -6.53 -8.96
N ARG A 405 15.97 -6.76 -7.66
CA ARG A 405 17.04 -6.97 -6.70
C ARG A 405 16.73 -8.17 -5.80
N VAL A 406 17.77 -8.81 -5.31
CA VAL A 406 17.68 -9.96 -4.41
C VAL A 406 18.53 -9.70 -3.18
N LEU A 407 17.95 -9.95 -2.02
CA LEU A 407 18.66 -10.07 -0.75
C LEU A 407 18.72 -11.55 -0.38
N PRO A 408 19.89 -12.21 -0.53
CA PRO A 408 20.09 -13.56 -0.04
C PRO A 408 19.87 -13.61 1.48
N GLY A 409 19.23 -14.68 1.96
CA GLY A 409 19.16 -14.91 3.40
C GLY A 409 20.55 -15.16 4.02
N GLU A 410 20.62 -15.14 5.34
CA GLU A 410 21.81 -15.60 6.08
C GLU A 410 21.89 -17.12 6.19
#